data_AF-T2IG12-F1
#
_entry.id   AF-T2IG12-F1
#
_cell.length_a   1.000
_cell.length_b   1.000
_cell.length_c   1.000
_cell.angle_alpha   90.00
_cell.angle_beta   90.00
_cell.angle_gamma   90.00
#
_symmetry.space_group_name_H-M   'P 1'
#
loop_
_entity.id
_entity.type
_entity.pdbx_description
1 polymer ?
#
loop_
_entity_poly.entity_id
_entity_poly.type
_entity_poly.pdbx_seq_one_letter_code
_entity_poly.pdbx_strand_id
1 'polypeptide(L)'
;MIGHSFGAQLAFEIAQQLLSRGYEPAFVGLIDDEADLHKRRFGIKSRPADPQNINAYCKYLLHSYVPQAFPGDLTLLQAEIHNTDILADPYTGWKDICLGNVTRLTIPGNHISVMGESAIAQWAETLTQQLNQSRQLWELNQKDPNRLTQLQTNLETYQQQKEIIALTEARRAAKTGNLSEEISYYENALSLKSTQSYWVYRNLSHAYWQKGMKEKALETLNQSIAQEQIPIVGYEIMANNRDLKREKAYEKTLAEVIQYDEDIAIVQKALGKLMLQHNQLQLAEKYLHRVVFLAPDDLEANFLLSKFLKQQGEYAPALTITRQLMNHQPNNVSIWFQYLQLLVLTQESNIEQVLNQWLKMTPDNLKAHLNCAKFLAKQEYTVTSSQLLDKIIQQLPTHSDGLSILQEFLRFRQLPKPLSKFLSRPKIAKIILHFFKFVSSHDYVRSKMLKS
;
A
#
# COMPACT_ATOMS: atom_id res chain seq x y z
N MET A 1 -3.90 -12.74 -7.99
CA MET A 1 -4.00 -11.77 -6.86
C MET A 1 -4.39 -10.34 -7.24
N ILE A 2 -4.35 -9.89 -8.52
CA ILE A 2 -4.81 -8.52 -8.88
C ILE A 2 -6.30 -8.48 -9.25
N GLY A 3 -6.89 -9.63 -9.59
CA GLY A 3 -8.29 -9.72 -10.00
C GLY A 3 -9.33 -9.42 -8.91
N HIS A 4 -8.97 -9.47 -7.61
CA HIS A 4 -9.95 -9.29 -6.52
C HIS A 4 -10.23 -7.80 -6.26
N SER A 5 -9.21 -6.99 -5.90
CA SER A 5 -9.42 -5.53 -5.68
C SER A 5 -9.59 -4.70 -6.95
N PHE A 6 -9.12 -5.18 -8.12
CA PHE A 6 -9.34 -4.45 -9.38
C PHE A 6 -10.78 -4.58 -9.88
N GLY A 7 -11.46 -5.69 -9.56
CA GLY A 7 -12.79 -6.00 -10.07
C GLY A 7 -13.86 -5.01 -9.58
N ALA A 8 -13.84 -4.65 -8.30
CA ALA A 8 -14.80 -3.71 -7.72
C ALA A 8 -14.63 -2.29 -8.28
N GLN A 9 -13.40 -1.76 -8.34
CA GLN A 9 -13.12 -0.46 -8.97
C GLN A 9 -13.50 -0.43 -10.45
N LEU A 10 -13.25 -1.53 -11.18
CA LEU A 10 -13.69 -1.66 -12.58
C LEU A 10 -15.21 -1.68 -12.71
N ALA A 11 -15.91 -2.43 -11.86
CA ALA A 11 -17.38 -2.49 -11.85
C ALA A 11 -17.99 -1.11 -11.54
N PHE A 12 -17.41 -0.38 -10.58
CA PHE A 12 -17.79 0.97 -10.24
C PHE A 12 -17.59 1.95 -11.41
N GLU A 13 -16.47 1.85 -12.11
CA GLU A 13 -16.19 2.66 -13.30
C GLU A 13 -17.13 2.31 -14.48
N ILE A 14 -17.47 1.03 -14.67
CA ILE A 14 -18.47 0.61 -15.66
C ILE A 14 -19.83 1.25 -15.34
N ALA A 15 -20.25 1.24 -14.07
CA ALA A 15 -21.51 1.85 -13.64
C ALA A 15 -21.55 3.36 -13.95
N GLN A 16 -20.45 4.07 -13.72
CA GLN A 16 -20.35 5.48 -14.10
C GLN A 16 -20.43 5.70 -15.61
N GLN A 17 -19.77 4.86 -16.41
CA GLN A 17 -19.81 4.96 -17.87
C GLN A 17 -21.18 4.61 -18.46
N LEU A 18 -21.94 3.73 -17.81
CA LEU A 18 -23.34 3.48 -18.17
C LEU A 18 -24.17 4.75 -17.98
N LEU A 19 -24.05 5.41 -16.81
CA LEU A 19 -24.77 6.64 -16.52
C LEU A 19 -24.43 7.77 -17.50
N SER A 20 -23.16 7.94 -17.85
CA SER A 20 -22.75 8.99 -18.81
C SER A 20 -23.25 8.73 -20.23
N ARG A 21 -23.59 7.49 -20.56
CA ARG A 21 -24.19 7.08 -21.84
C ARG A 21 -25.72 7.03 -21.80
N GLY A 22 -26.32 7.43 -20.68
CA GLY A 22 -27.77 7.48 -20.53
C GLY A 22 -28.41 6.16 -20.10
N TYR A 23 -27.64 5.25 -19.48
CA TYR A 23 -28.14 3.99 -18.93
C TYR A 23 -28.03 3.99 -17.41
N GLU A 24 -29.12 3.70 -16.72
CA GLU A 24 -29.09 3.53 -15.27
C GLU A 24 -28.68 2.09 -14.91
N PRO A 25 -27.58 1.87 -14.17
CA PRO A 25 -27.26 0.56 -13.64
C PRO A 25 -28.33 0.12 -12.65
N ALA A 26 -29.04 -0.97 -12.93
CA ALA A 26 -30.05 -1.49 -12.02
C ALA A 26 -29.45 -1.92 -10.68
N PHE A 27 -28.25 -2.51 -10.71
CA PHE A 27 -27.52 -3.01 -9.55
C PHE A 27 -26.01 -2.72 -9.69
N VAL A 28 -25.38 -2.29 -8.60
CA VAL A 28 -23.92 -2.21 -8.48
C VAL A 28 -23.50 -2.89 -7.19
N GLY A 29 -22.89 -4.06 -7.33
CA GLY A 29 -22.36 -4.85 -6.22
C GLY A 29 -20.84 -4.80 -6.18
N LEU A 30 -20.28 -4.51 -5.01
CA LEU A 30 -18.83 -4.47 -4.76
C LEU A 30 -18.50 -5.56 -3.73
N ILE A 31 -17.57 -6.44 -4.08
CA ILE A 31 -17.20 -7.59 -3.24
C ILE A 31 -15.86 -7.29 -2.57
N ASP A 32 -15.90 -7.18 -1.24
CA ASP A 32 -14.77 -7.06 -0.32
C ASP A 32 -13.65 -6.11 -0.80
N ASP A 33 -14.04 -4.89 -1.17
CA ASP A 33 -13.11 -3.86 -1.64
C ASP A 33 -13.40 -2.49 -1.02
N GLU A 34 -12.42 -1.62 -1.07
CA GLU A 34 -12.45 -0.29 -0.47
C GLU A 34 -12.47 0.78 -1.56
N ALA A 35 -13.00 1.96 -1.26
CA ALA A 35 -12.98 3.08 -2.21
C ALA A 35 -11.57 3.68 -2.45
N ASP A 36 -10.54 3.14 -1.79
CA ASP A 36 -9.14 3.58 -1.86
C ASP A 36 -8.92 5.07 -1.49
N LEU A 37 -9.90 5.75 -0.86
CA LEU A 37 -9.81 7.18 -0.51
C LEU A 37 -8.73 7.47 0.54
N HIS A 38 -8.62 6.61 1.54
CA HIS A 38 -7.57 6.65 2.56
C HIS A 38 -6.21 6.17 2.03
N LYS A 39 -6.18 5.54 0.85
CA LYS A 39 -4.93 5.12 0.20
C LYS A 39 -4.42 6.28 -0.64
N ARG A 40 -3.57 7.11 -0.03
CA ARG A 40 -2.92 8.27 -0.67
C ARG A 40 -2.23 7.97 -2.01
N ARG A 41 -1.74 6.72 -2.23
CA ARG A 41 -1.01 6.26 -3.44
C ARG A 41 -0.06 7.33 -4.02
N PHE A 42 1.00 7.66 -3.27
CA PHE A 42 1.88 8.77 -3.64
C PHE A 42 2.89 8.41 -4.74
N GLY A 43 3.08 9.32 -5.71
CA GLY A 43 4.19 9.26 -6.67
C GLY A 43 4.16 8.03 -7.58
N ILE A 44 3.02 7.78 -8.21
CA ILE A 44 2.83 6.67 -9.13
C ILE A 44 3.68 6.92 -10.37
N LYS A 45 4.53 5.94 -10.68
CA LYS A 45 5.49 6.02 -11.78
C LYS A 45 4.79 5.94 -13.14
N SER A 46 5.56 6.21 -14.19
CA SER A 46 5.16 5.98 -15.57
C SER A 46 4.63 4.55 -15.77
N ARG A 47 3.70 4.42 -16.73
CA ARG A 47 3.13 3.16 -17.20
C ARG A 47 4.20 2.05 -17.28
N PRO A 48 3.88 0.80 -16.90
CA PRO A 48 4.78 -0.35 -17.09
C PRO A 48 5.29 -0.41 -18.54
N ALA A 49 6.57 -0.71 -18.71
CA ALA A 49 7.23 -0.73 -20.02
C ALA A 49 6.69 -1.84 -20.93
N ASP A 50 6.37 -2.99 -20.35
CA ASP A 50 5.76 -4.11 -21.05
C ASP A 50 4.22 -4.06 -20.94
N PRO A 51 3.50 -3.71 -22.01
CA PRO A 51 2.03 -3.71 -22.01
C PRO A 51 1.43 -5.12 -21.98
N GLN A 52 2.21 -6.18 -22.26
CA GLN A 52 1.73 -7.58 -22.17
C GLN A 52 1.74 -8.09 -20.73
N ASN A 53 2.42 -7.40 -19.81
CA ASN A 53 2.33 -7.68 -18.39
C ASN A 53 1.01 -7.11 -17.81
N ILE A 54 -0.09 -7.80 -18.10
CA ILE A 54 -1.46 -7.44 -17.69
C ILE A 54 -1.52 -7.15 -16.19
N ASN A 55 -0.82 -7.94 -15.38
CA ASN A 55 -0.77 -7.76 -13.93
C ASN A 55 -0.14 -6.41 -13.55
N ALA A 56 1.05 -6.09 -14.06
CA ALA A 56 1.69 -4.80 -13.79
C ALA A 56 0.80 -3.64 -14.28
N TYR A 57 0.14 -3.82 -15.43
CA TYR A 57 -0.74 -2.81 -16.00
C TYR A 57 -2.01 -2.58 -15.17
N CYS A 58 -2.72 -3.63 -14.75
CA CYS A 58 -3.88 -3.52 -13.86
C CYS A 58 -3.51 -2.86 -12.52
N LYS A 59 -2.35 -3.19 -11.94
CA LYS A 59 -1.84 -2.51 -10.73
C LYS A 59 -1.60 -1.02 -10.96
N TYR A 60 -0.99 -0.67 -12.10
CA TYR A 60 -0.77 0.72 -12.48
C TYR A 60 -2.11 1.46 -12.61
N LEU A 61 -3.07 0.89 -13.35
CA LEU A 61 -4.40 1.48 -13.51
C LEU A 61 -5.10 1.67 -12.17
N LEU A 62 -5.12 0.64 -11.31
CA LEU A 62 -5.71 0.69 -9.98
C LEU A 62 -5.10 1.82 -9.14
N HIS A 63 -3.77 1.89 -9.10
CA HIS A 63 -3.11 2.94 -8.34
C HIS A 63 -3.38 4.32 -8.94
N SER A 64 -3.41 4.46 -10.27
CA SER A 64 -3.62 5.76 -10.95
C SER A 64 -5.07 6.24 -10.90
N TYR A 65 -6.04 5.35 -10.76
CA TYR A 65 -7.47 5.64 -10.84
C TYR A 65 -7.99 6.53 -9.70
N VAL A 66 -8.57 7.71 -9.99
CA VAL A 66 -9.17 8.60 -8.98
C VAL A 66 -10.69 8.44 -9.03
N PRO A 67 -11.31 7.71 -8.08
CA PRO A 67 -12.74 7.48 -8.10
C PRO A 67 -13.50 8.79 -7.96
N GLN A 68 -14.53 8.95 -8.79
CA GLN A 68 -15.49 10.05 -8.75
C GLN A 68 -16.73 9.62 -7.98
N ALA A 69 -17.59 10.60 -7.67
CA ALA A 69 -18.87 10.31 -7.06
C ALA A 69 -19.77 9.49 -8.01
N PHE A 70 -20.63 8.68 -7.41
CA PHE A 70 -21.63 7.86 -8.08
C PHE A 70 -23.02 8.20 -7.54
N PRO A 71 -23.98 8.60 -8.39
CA PRO A 71 -25.28 9.07 -7.94
C PRO A 71 -26.28 7.95 -7.64
N GLY A 72 -25.95 6.69 -7.90
CA GLY A 72 -26.83 5.54 -7.65
C GLY A 72 -26.57 4.86 -6.30
N ASP A 73 -27.31 3.77 -6.07
CA ASP A 73 -27.15 2.92 -4.89
C ASP A 73 -26.03 1.88 -5.08
N LEU A 74 -25.34 1.53 -3.99
CA LEU A 74 -24.29 0.51 -3.95
C LEU A 74 -24.63 -0.58 -2.94
N THR A 75 -24.32 -1.83 -3.28
CA THR A 75 -24.30 -2.95 -2.32
C THR A 75 -22.88 -3.41 -2.10
N LEU A 76 -22.41 -3.29 -0.86
CA LEU A 76 -21.07 -3.69 -0.42
C LEU A 76 -21.16 -5.04 0.31
N LEU A 77 -20.65 -6.08 -0.35
CA LEU A 77 -20.57 -7.45 0.14
C LEU A 77 -19.19 -7.68 0.76
N GLN A 78 -19.06 -7.51 2.07
CA GLN A 78 -17.78 -7.56 2.80
C GLN A 78 -17.55 -8.91 3.46
N ALA A 79 -16.32 -9.40 3.39
CA ALA A 79 -15.93 -10.64 4.04
C ALA A 79 -15.96 -10.50 5.58
N GLU A 80 -16.25 -11.59 6.30
CA GLU A 80 -16.25 -11.63 7.77
C GLU A 80 -14.88 -11.32 8.39
N ILE A 81 -13.81 -11.76 7.75
CA ILE A 81 -12.44 -11.46 8.17
C ILE A 81 -11.98 -10.20 7.43
N HIS A 82 -11.87 -9.12 8.19
CA HIS A 82 -11.69 -7.78 7.64
C HIS A 82 -10.22 -7.31 7.62
N ASN A 83 -10.01 -6.09 7.12
CA ASN A 83 -8.77 -5.32 7.29
C ASN A 83 -8.90 -4.25 8.40
N THR A 84 -7.80 -3.58 8.77
CA THR A 84 -7.82 -2.53 9.82
C THR A 84 -8.70 -1.33 9.48
N ASP A 85 -8.83 -0.99 8.19
CA ASP A 85 -9.52 0.22 7.77
C ASP A 85 -11.04 0.12 7.92
N ILE A 86 -11.62 -1.09 7.89
CA ILE A 86 -13.05 -1.26 8.20
C ILE A 86 -13.40 -0.85 9.63
N LEU A 87 -12.46 -1.02 10.56
CA LEU A 87 -12.65 -0.67 11.97
C LEU A 87 -12.62 0.85 12.14
N ALA A 88 -11.90 1.56 11.26
CA ALA A 88 -11.92 3.01 11.19
C ALA A 88 -13.21 3.54 10.55
N ASP A 89 -13.64 2.93 9.44
CA ASP A 89 -14.88 3.22 8.73
C ASP A 89 -15.49 1.94 8.12
N PRO A 90 -16.68 1.49 8.58
CA PRO A 90 -17.33 0.29 8.07
C PRO A 90 -17.60 0.27 6.57
N TYR A 91 -17.70 1.45 5.95
CA TYR A 91 -17.95 1.62 4.52
C TYR A 91 -16.68 1.82 3.71
N THR A 92 -15.52 1.93 4.37
CA THR A 92 -14.20 2.02 3.74
C THR A 92 -14.13 3.07 2.63
N GLY A 93 -14.77 4.22 2.85
CA GLY A 93 -14.83 5.36 1.93
C GLY A 93 -15.95 5.31 0.87
N TRP A 94 -16.70 4.21 0.72
CA TRP A 94 -17.77 4.15 -0.29
C TRP A 94 -18.92 5.13 0.00
N LYS A 95 -19.19 5.40 1.28
CA LYS A 95 -20.18 6.42 1.68
C LYS A 95 -19.79 7.87 1.33
N ASP A 96 -18.49 8.14 1.13
CA ASP A 96 -18.02 9.49 0.80
C ASP A 96 -18.17 9.81 -0.69
N ILE A 97 -18.32 8.79 -1.54
CA ILE A 97 -18.43 8.95 -3.00
C ILE A 97 -19.75 8.40 -3.57
N CYS A 98 -20.51 7.61 -2.82
CA CYS A 98 -21.86 7.22 -3.20
C CYS A 98 -22.86 8.27 -2.73
N LEU A 99 -23.57 8.91 -3.66
CA LEU A 99 -24.63 9.89 -3.33
C LEU A 99 -25.97 9.20 -3.05
N GLY A 100 -26.15 7.96 -3.49
CA GLY A 100 -27.27 7.10 -3.12
C GLY A 100 -27.01 6.31 -1.84
N ASN A 101 -27.81 5.27 -1.61
CA ASN A 101 -27.69 4.39 -0.46
C ASN A 101 -26.51 3.42 -0.62
N VAL A 102 -25.74 3.22 0.46
CA VAL A 102 -24.74 2.16 0.55
C VAL A 102 -25.24 1.09 1.50
N THR A 103 -25.71 -0.02 0.94
CA THR A 103 -26.12 -1.22 1.68
C THR A 103 -24.91 -2.07 1.98
N ARG A 104 -24.67 -2.38 3.26
CA ARG A 104 -23.55 -3.23 3.70
C ARG A 104 -24.07 -4.60 4.10
N LEU A 105 -23.46 -5.65 3.56
CA LEU A 105 -23.77 -7.05 3.85
C LEU A 105 -22.49 -7.81 4.16
N THR A 106 -22.51 -8.59 5.24
CA THR A 106 -21.39 -9.47 5.60
C THR A 106 -21.56 -10.82 4.91
N ILE A 107 -20.48 -11.35 4.32
CA ILE A 107 -20.44 -12.64 3.63
C ILE A 107 -19.26 -13.49 4.15
N PRO A 108 -19.38 -14.83 4.15
CA PRO A 108 -18.42 -15.71 4.80
C PRO A 108 -17.06 -15.74 4.10
N GLY A 109 -16.01 -15.85 4.91
CA GLY A 109 -14.62 -15.96 4.46
C GLY A 109 -13.78 -14.71 4.68
N ASN A 110 -12.72 -14.57 3.89
CA ASN A 110 -11.79 -13.44 3.88
C ASN A 110 -11.62 -12.91 2.45
N HIS A 111 -10.87 -11.82 2.29
CA HIS A 111 -10.61 -11.18 0.99
C HIS A 111 -10.22 -12.12 -0.17
N ILE A 112 -9.58 -13.25 0.13
CA ILE A 112 -9.16 -14.23 -0.87
C ILE A 112 -10.23 -15.32 -1.04
N SER A 113 -10.64 -15.94 0.06
CA SER A 113 -11.52 -17.11 0.08
C SER A 113 -12.98 -16.80 -0.25
N VAL A 114 -13.40 -15.54 -0.12
CA VAL A 114 -14.76 -15.07 -0.40
C VAL A 114 -15.21 -15.35 -1.85
N MET A 115 -14.24 -15.43 -2.77
CA MET A 115 -14.45 -15.78 -4.18
C MET A 115 -14.30 -17.28 -4.49
N GLY A 116 -14.07 -18.12 -3.47
CA GLY A 116 -14.01 -19.56 -3.62
C GLY A 116 -15.41 -20.17 -3.78
N GLU A 117 -15.51 -21.29 -4.52
CA GLU A 117 -16.78 -21.95 -4.83
C GLU A 117 -17.64 -22.23 -3.59
N SER A 118 -17.02 -22.75 -2.52
CA SER A 118 -17.72 -23.01 -1.26
C SER A 118 -18.22 -21.74 -0.57
N ALA A 119 -17.49 -20.62 -0.67
CA ALA A 119 -17.92 -19.36 -0.08
C ALA A 119 -19.06 -18.76 -0.91
N ILE A 120 -18.91 -18.72 -2.24
CA ILE A 120 -19.94 -18.27 -3.18
C ILE A 120 -21.25 -19.04 -2.96
N ALA A 121 -21.20 -20.36 -2.81
CA ALA A 121 -22.39 -21.16 -2.53
C ALA A 121 -23.14 -20.73 -1.26
N GLN A 122 -22.42 -20.23 -0.25
CA GLN A 122 -23.02 -19.77 1.01
C GLN A 122 -23.67 -18.38 0.89
N TRP A 123 -23.12 -17.47 0.08
CA TRP A 123 -23.65 -16.11 -0.06
C TRP A 123 -24.43 -15.83 -1.36
N ALA A 124 -24.51 -16.80 -2.28
CA ALA A 124 -25.25 -16.67 -3.53
C ALA A 124 -26.73 -16.37 -3.33
N GLU A 125 -27.36 -16.92 -2.29
CA GLU A 125 -28.75 -16.61 -1.96
C GLU A 125 -28.91 -15.13 -1.57
N THR A 126 -28.02 -14.62 -0.72
CA THR A 126 -27.97 -13.20 -0.34
C THR A 126 -27.84 -12.30 -1.56
N LEU A 127 -26.93 -12.62 -2.50
CA LEU A 127 -26.80 -11.87 -3.75
C LEU A 127 -28.09 -11.92 -4.58
N THR A 128 -28.71 -13.10 -4.69
CA THR A 128 -29.95 -13.30 -5.46
C THR A 128 -31.08 -12.45 -4.90
N GLN A 129 -31.22 -12.39 -3.58
CA GLN A 129 -32.21 -11.55 -2.91
C GLN A 129 -31.95 -10.06 -3.21
N GLN A 130 -30.70 -9.61 -3.14
CA GLN A 130 -30.33 -8.23 -3.47
C GLN A 130 -30.62 -7.87 -4.93
N LEU A 131 -30.28 -8.77 -5.88
CA LEU A 131 -30.57 -8.58 -7.29
C LEU A 131 -32.08 -8.49 -7.56
N ASN A 132 -32.89 -9.30 -6.88
CA ASN A 132 -34.35 -9.25 -7.02
C ASN A 132 -34.94 -7.95 -6.44
N GLN A 133 -34.47 -7.52 -5.27
CA GLN A 133 -34.91 -6.26 -4.65
C GLN A 133 -34.53 -5.06 -5.52
N SER A 134 -33.28 -5.01 -5.99
CA SER A 134 -32.77 -3.99 -6.89
C SER A 134 -33.54 -3.95 -8.22
N ARG A 135 -33.86 -5.12 -8.80
CA ARG A 135 -34.69 -5.20 -10.00
C ARG A 135 -36.09 -4.62 -9.77
N GLN A 136 -36.75 -4.98 -8.68
CA GLN A 136 -38.09 -4.47 -8.36
C GLN A 136 -38.07 -2.95 -8.19
N LEU A 137 -37.09 -2.41 -7.46
CA LEU A 137 -36.92 -0.96 -7.30
C LEU A 137 -36.65 -0.29 -8.64
N TRP A 138 -35.79 -0.86 -9.48
CA TRP A 138 -35.49 -0.34 -10.81
C TRP A 138 -36.72 -0.34 -11.73
N GLU A 139 -37.53 -1.40 -11.73
CA GLU A 139 -38.79 -1.46 -12.49
C GLU A 139 -39.83 -0.43 -12.01
N LEU A 140 -39.94 -0.23 -10.69
CA LEU A 140 -40.80 0.82 -10.12
C LEU A 140 -40.37 2.21 -10.58
N ASN A 141 -39.06 2.43 -10.56
CA ASN A 141 -38.46 3.72 -10.86
C ASN A 141 -38.37 4.04 -12.36
N GLN A 142 -38.37 3.05 -13.25
CA GLN A 142 -38.46 3.27 -14.71
C GLN A 142 -39.74 4.00 -15.13
N LYS A 143 -40.76 4.03 -14.27
CA LYS A 143 -41.98 4.81 -14.49
C LYS A 143 -41.76 6.32 -14.36
N ASP A 144 -40.64 6.76 -13.78
CA ASP A 144 -40.24 8.16 -13.74
C ASP A 144 -39.31 8.49 -14.92
N PRO A 145 -39.81 9.19 -15.97
CA PRO A 145 -39.00 9.52 -17.14
C PRO A 145 -37.85 10.49 -16.84
N ASN A 146 -37.88 11.19 -15.70
CA ASN A 146 -36.89 12.21 -15.35
C ASN A 146 -35.80 11.70 -14.41
N ARG A 147 -35.90 10.47 -13.90
CA ARG A 147 -35.01 9.94 -12.87
C ARG A 147 -33.54 10.00 -13.27
N LEU A 148 -33.22 9.51 -14.46
CA LEU A 148 -31.84 9.49 -14.96
C LEU A 148 -31.28 10.91 -15.06
N THR A 149 -32.07 11.86 -15.58
CA THR A 149 -31.70 13.27 -15.65
C THR A 149 -31.46 13.84 -14.26
N GLN A 150 -32.32 13.52 -13.28
CA GLN A 150 -32.15 13.96 -11.90
C GLN A 150 -30.85 13.41 -11.28
N LEU A 151 -30.54 12.12 -11.48
CA LEU A 151 -29.29 11.52 -11.01
C LEU A 151 -28.06 12.21 -11.61
N GLN A 152 -28.10 12.50 -12.92
CA GLN A 152 -27.02 13.22 -13.62
C GLN A 152 -26.88 14.65 -13.10
N THR A 153 -27.98 15.41 -12.96
CA THR A 153 -27.95 16.77 -12.41
C THR A 153 -27.44 16.81 -10.96
N ASN A 154 -27.85 15.84 -10.12
CA ASN A 154 -27.34 15.73 -8.75
C ASN A 154 -25.84 15.47 -8.73
N LEU A 155 -25.35 14.57 -9.60
CA LEU A 155 -23.93 14.29 -9.75
C LEU A 155 -23.15 15.52 -10.20
N GLU A 156 -23.62 16.20 -11.26
CA GLU A 156 -22.99 17.41 -11.79
C GLU A 156 -22.91 18.50 -10.71
N THR A 157 -24.02 18.72 -9.99
CA THR A 157 -24.08 19.69 -8.90
C THR A 157 -23.08 19.34 -7.80
N TYR A 158 -22.99 18.07 -7.41
CA TYR A 158 -22.02 17.58 -6.44
C TYR A 158 -20.57 17.81 -6.90
N GLN A 159 -20.25 17.42 -8.14
CA GLN A 159 -18.90 17.54 -8.71
C GLN A 159 -18.46 19.00 -8.91
N GLN A 160 -19.41 19.93 -9.08
CA GLN A 160 -19.12 21.36 -9.19
C GLN A 160 -18.89 22.04 -7.84
N GLN A 161 -19.14 21.36 -6.72
CA GLN A 161 -18.84 21.90 -5.40
C GLN A 161 -17.33 22.13 -5.27
N LYS A 162 -16.94 23.36 -4.90
CA LYS A 162 -15.53 23.76 -4.80
C LYS A 162 -14.70 22.84 -3.91
N GLU A 163 -15.32 22.33 -2.84
CA GLU A 163 -14.69 21.41 -1.90
C GLU A 163 -14.42 20.04 -2.52
N ILE A 164 -15.39 19.46 -3.24
CA ILE A 164 -15.24 18.21 -3.98
C ILE A 164 -14.17 18.30 -5.07
N ILE A 165 -14.09 19.43 -5.76
CA ILE A 165 -13.02 19.73 -6.73
C ILE A 165 -11.67 19.71 -6.01
N ALA A 166 -11.54 20.42 -4.89
CA ALA A 166 -10.29 20.47 -4.12
C ALA A 166 -9.85 19.08 -3.61
N LEU A 167 -10.76 18.26 -3.06
CA LEU A 167 -10.44 16.90 -2.63
C LEU A 167 -10.00 15.99 -3.79
N THR A 168 -10.60 16.17 -4.96
CA THR A 168 -10.24 15.39 -6.16
C THR A 168 -8.87 15.80 -6.69
N GLU A 169 -8.56 17.09 -6.75
CA GLU A 169 -7.25 17.58 -7.14
C GLU A 169 -6.15 17.20 -6.13
N ALA A 170 -6.44 17.21 -4.82
CA ALA A 170 -5.51 16.72 -3.81
C ALA A 170 -5.09 15.27 -4.06
N ARG A 171 -6.07 14.39 -4.32
CA ARG A 171 -5.82 12.98 -4.65
C ARG A 171 -5.05 12.82 -5.98
N ARG A 172 -5.32 13.65 -6.98
CA ARG A 172 -4.54 13.65 -8.25
C ARG A 172 -3.09 14.08 -8.02
N ALA A 173 -2.87 15.17 -7.29
CA ALA A 173 -1.53 15.65 -6.96
C ALA A 173 -0.73 14.65 -6.13
N ALA A 174 -1.36 13.94 -5.18
CA ALA A 174 -0.73 12.85 -4.45
C ALA A 174 -0.18 11.79 -5.41
N LYS A 175 -1.00 11.37 -6.38
CA LYS A 175 -0.64 10.36 -7.39
C LYS A 175 0.49 10.78 -8.31
N THR A 176 0.56 12.06 -8.69
CA THR A 176 1.68 12.59 -9.49
C THR A 176 2.93 12.84 -8.64
N GLY A 177 2.82 12.75 -7.31
CA GLY A 177 3.91 13.02 -6.37
C GLY A 177 4.12 14.51 -6.11
N ASN A 178 3.18 15.38 -6.52
CA ASN A 178 3.25 16.81 -6.25
C ASN A 178 2.78 17.12 -4.83
N LEU A 179 3.70 16.95 -3.87
CA LEU A 179 3.45 17.14 -2.45
C LEU A 179 2.96 18.54 -2.08
N SER A 180 3.42 19.57 -2.78
CA SER A 180 3.04 20.96 -2.47
C SER A 180 1.61 21.27 -2.89
N GLU A 181 1.22 20.84 -4.10
CA GLU A 181 -0.15 20.98 -4.58
C GLU A 181 -1.12 20.15 -3.74
N GLU A 182 -0.76 18.90 -3.43
CA GLU A 182 -1.57 18.01 -2.60
C GLU A 182 -1.99 18.67 -1.28
N ILE A 183 -1.00 19.20 -0.54
CA ILE A 183 -1.25 19.88 0.73
C ILE A 183 -2.12 21.11 0.52
N SER A 184 -1.83 21.93 -0.49
CA SER A 184 -2.59 23.13 -0.78
C SER A 184 -4.05 22.84 -1.09
N TYR A 185 -4.33 21.76 -1.83
CA TYR A 185 -5.70 21.37 -2.17
C TYR A 185 -6.47 20.83 -0.97
N TYR A 186 -5.83 20.03 -0.10
CA TYR A 186 -6.47 19.60 1.15
C TYR A 186 -6.72 20.77 2.11
N GLU A 187 -5.76 21.68 2.29
CA GLU A 187 -5.96 22.91 3.09
C GLU A 187 -7.11 23.76 2.53
N ASN A 188 -7.23 23.86 1.20
CA ASN A 188 -8.35 24.54 0.55
C ASN A 188 -9.69 23.85 0.86
N ALA A 189 -9.78 22.52 0.69
CA ALA A 189 -10.98 21.76 1.02
C ALA A 189 -11.42 21.97 2.47
N LEU A 190 -10.48 21.99 3.42
CA LEU A 190 -10.75 22.27 4.84
C LEU A 190 -11.22 23.69 5.10
N SER A 191 -10.78 24.67 4.31
CA SER A 191 -11.25 26.06 4.40
C SER A 191 -12.66 26.26 3.84
N LEU A 192 -13.05 25.44 2.85
CA LEU A 192 -14.37 25.46 2.24
C LEU A 192 -15.41 24.73 3.09
N LYS A 193 -15.00 23.65 3.75
CA LYS A 193 -15.83 22.86 4.66
C LYS A 193 -14.95 22.33 5.80
N SER A 194 -15.23 22.83 7.00
CA SER A 194 -14.44 22.55 8.20
C SER A 194 -14.51 21.09 8.66
N THR A 195 -15.65 20.43 8.42
CA THR A 195 -15.85 19.01 8.72
C THR A 195 -15.63 18.17 7.47
N GLN A 196 -14.55 17.41 7.49
CA GLN A 196 -14.19 16.46 6.44
C GLN A 196 -14.25 15.02 6.97
N SER A 197 -14.15 14.03 6.07
CA SER A 197 -14.02 12.61 6.44
C SER A 197 -12.61 12.32 6.98
N TYR A 198 -12.49 11.29 7.84
CA TYR A 198 -11.24 10.96 8.55
C TYR A 198 -10.03 10.82 7.59
N TRP A 199 -10.24 10.22 6.42
CA TRP A 199 -9.20 9.96 5.44
C TRP A 199 -8.59 11.23 4.84
N VAL A 200 -9.32 12.35 4.82
CA VAL A 200 -8.81 13.66 4.37
C VAL A 200 -7.70 14.10 5.31
N TYR A 201 -7.98 14.08 6.62
CA TYR A 201 -7.00 14.43 7.64
C TYR A 201 -5.83 13.44 7.67
N ARG A 202 -6.09 12.14 7.50
CA ARG A 202 -5.03 11.11 7.43
C ARG A 202 -4.09 11.36 6.25
N ASN A 203 -4.62 11.59 5.06
CA ASN A 203 -3.81 11.84 3.86
C ASN A 203 -3.03 13.16 3.96
N LEU A 204 -3.67 14.23 4.43
CA LEU A 204 -3.01 15.51 4.66
C LEU A 204 -1.89 15.38 5.70
N SER A 205 -2.13 14.62 6.77
CA SER A 205 -1.14 14.33 7.79
C SER A 205 0.09 13.60 7.22
N HIS A 206 -0.12 12.56 6.41
CA HIS A 206 0.95 11.89 5.67
C HIS A 206 1.73 12.86 4.78
N ALA A 207 1.05 13.77 4.09
CA ALA A 207 1.68 14.77 3.25
C ALA A 207 2.54 15.76 4.09
N TYR A 208 2.02 16.26 5.21
CA TYR A 208 2.78 17.11 6.12
C TYR A 208 4.03 16.42 6.68
N TRP A 209 3.94 15.14 7.07
CA TRP A 209 5.11 14.38 7.49
C TRP A 209 6.15 14.27 6.41
N GLN A 210 5.74 13.94 5.19
CA GLN A 210 6.66 13.84 4.06
C GLN A 210 7.33 15.19 3.74
N LYS A 211 6.65 16.30 4.01
CA LYS A 211 7.18 17.66 3.87
C LYS A 211 8.05 18.10 5.07
N GLY A 212 8.09 17.31 6.14
CA GLY A 212 8.85 17.60 7.36
C GLY A 212 8.10 18.48 8.38
N MET A 213 6.82 18.76 8.17
CA MET A 213 5.97 19.58 9.04
C MET A 213 5.32 18.71 10.14
N LYS A 214 6.13 18.28 11.12
CA LYS A 214 5.73 17.25 12.10
C LYS A 214 4.57 17.68 13.00
N GLU A 215 4.56 18.93 13.45
CA GLU A 215 3.52 19.44 14.36
C GLU A 215 2.16 19.45 13.67
N LYS A 216 2.10 19.99 12.44
CA LYS A 216 0.87 19.97 11.61
C LYS A 216 0.42 18.55 11.28
N ALA A 217 1.37 17.65 11.00
CA ALA A 217 1.04 16.26 10.74
C ALA A 217 0.39 15.59 11.97
N LEU A 218 0.94 15.81 13.17
CA LEU A 218 0.35 15.30 14.40
C LEU A 218 -1.03 15.89 14.69
N GLU A 219 -1.20 17.20 14.50
CA GLU A 219 -2.48 17.89 14.67
C GLU A 219 -3.55 17.29 13.76
N THR A 220 -3.27 17.18 12.45
CA THR A 220 -4.20 16.60 11.48
C THR A 220 -4.45 15.12 11.72
N LEU A 221 -3.46 14.34 12.14
CA LEU A 221 -3.73 12.93 12.48
C LEU A 221 -4.63 12.79 13.72
N ASN A 222 -4.52 13.70 14.70
CA ASN A 222 -5.47 13.70 15.82
C ASN A 222 -6.91 13.97 15.35
N GLN A 223 -7.09 14.84 14.35
CA GLN A 223 -8.41 15.08 13.76
C GLN A 223 -8.95 13.83 13.04
N SER A 224 -8.11 13.09 12.33
CA SER A 224 -8.47 11.78 11.76
C SER A 224 -8.93 10.81 12.86
N ILE A 225 -8.07 10.59 13.86
CA ILE A 225 -8.33 9.66 14.97
C ILE A 225 -9.63 9.97 15.69
N ALA A 226 -9.96 11.26 15.87
CA ALA A 226 -11.18 11.69 16.54
C ALA A 226 -12.48 11.34 15.78
N GLN A 227 -12.39 11.00 14.50
CA GLN A 227 -13.53 10.67 13.63
C GLN A 227 -13.64 9.19 13.29
N GLU A 228 -12.57 8.42 13.52
CA GLU A 228 -12.54 6.98 13.26
C GLU A 228 -13.35 6.26 14.33
N GLN A 229 -14.15 5.27 13.93
CA GLN A 229 -14.94 4.49 14.87
C GLN A 229 -14.04 3.70 15.83
N ILE A 230 -12.97 3.09 15.31
CA ILE A 230 -11.92 2.43 16.07
C ILE A 230 -10.55 2.81 15.45
N PRO A 231 -9.80 3.75 16.06
CA PRO A 231 -8.63 4.38 15.43
C PRO A 231 -7.32 3.57 15.47
N ILE A 232 -7.35 2.28 15.13
CA ILE A 232 -6.16 1.41 15.16
C ILE A 232 -5.08 1.95 14.21
N VAL A 233 -5.43 2.22 12.95
CA VAL A 233 -4.46 2.69 11.94
C VAL A 233 -3.92 4.07 12.29
N GLY A 234 -4.79 5.00 12.74
CA GLY A 234 -4.36 6.33 13.17
C GLY A 234 -3.34 6.26 14.32
N TYR A 235 -3.62 5.48 15.36
CA TYR A 235 -2.68 5.31 16.46
C TYR A 235 -1.42 4.54 16.09
N GLU A 236 -1.51 3.56 15.19
CA GLU A 236 -0.34 2.85 14.67
C GLU A 236 0.62 3.82 13.94
N ILE A 237 0.09 4.72 13.11
CA ILE A 237 0.88 5.75 12.44
C ILE A 237 1.58 6.66 13.47
N MET A 238 0.90 7.02 14.57
CA MET A 238 1.51 7.79 15.66
C MET A 238 2.61 7.02 16.40
N ALA A 239 2.36 5.77 16.78
CA ALA A 239 3.27 4.95 17.57
C ALA A 239 4.59 4.69 16.83
N ASN A 240 4.54 4.44 15.52
CA ASN A 240 5.73 4.24 14.69
C ASN A 240 6.67 5.46 14.65
N ASN A 241 6.22 6.63 15.08
CA ASN A 241 7.01 7.86 15.20
C ASN A 241 7.65 8.05 16.59
N ARG A 242 7.62 7.02 17.47
CA ARG A 242 8.24 6.99 18.82
C ARG A 242 7.68 8.02 19.81
N ASP A 243 6.40 8.38 19.69
CA ASP A 243 5.70 9.14 20.72
C ASP A 243 5.15 8.18 21.79
N LEU A 244 5.84 8.11 22.93
CA LEU A 244 5.50 7.22 24.05
C LEU A 244 4.09 7.43 24.59
N LYS A 245 3.54 8.66 24.57
CA LYS A 245 2.18 8.91 25.08
C LYS A 245 1.14 8.29 24.13
N ARG A 246 1.41 8.34 22.83
CA ARG A 246 0.52 7.84 21.79
C ARG A 246 0.64 6.34 21.58
N GLU A 247 1.83 5.80 21.77
CA GLU A 247 2.04 4.35 21.84
C GLU A 247 1.21 3.72 22.96
N LYS A 248 1.14 4.36 24.14
CA LYS A 248 0.22 3.92 25.21
C LYS A 248 -1.26 4.01 24.83
N ALA A 249 -1.66 5.02 24.06
CA ALA A 249 -3.04 5.14 23.57
C ALA A 249 -3.35 4.06 22.52
N TYR A 250 -2.37 3.71 21.67
CA TYR A 250 -2.47 2.61 20.73
C TYR A 250 -2.64 1.27 21.46
N GLU A 251 -1.78 0.97 22.42
CA GLU A 251 -1.84 -0.22 23.26
C GLU A 251 -3.20 -0.32 23.98
N LYS A 252 -3.65 0.79 24.58
CA LYS A 252 -4.97 0.86 25.23
C LYS A 252 -6.10 0.57 24.25
N THR A 253 -6.08 1.16 23.06
CA THR A 253 -7.13 0.95 22.04
C THR A 253 -7.17 -0.52 21.62
N LEU A 254 -6.01 -1.14 21.38
CA LEU A 254 -5.94 -2.57 21.06
C LEU A 254 -6.47 -3.44 22.21
N ALA A 255 -6.14 -3.09 23.45
CA ALA A 255 -6.61 -3.78 24.66
C ALA A 255 -8.12 -3.63 24.90
N GLU A 256 -8.73 -2.51 24.50
CA GLU A 256 -10.18 -2.32 24.57
C GLU A 256 -10.89 -3.15 23.48
N VAL A 257 -10.39 -3.13 22.24
CA VAL A 257 -11.03 -3.86 21.13
C VAL A 257 -10.98 -5.37 21.34
N ILE A 258 -9.84 -5.90 21.79
CA ILE A 258 -9.66 -7.34 22.01
C ILE A 258 -10.54 -7.90 23.15
N GLN A 259 -11.05 -7.05 24.06
CA GLN A 259 -11.96 -7.49 25.12
C GLN A 259 -13.36 -7.85 24.60
N TYR A 260 -13.78 -7.24 23.48
CA TYR A 260 -15.08 -7.55 22.88
C TYR A 260 -15.05 -8.86 22.11
N ASP A 261 -13.93 -9.12 21.43
CA ASP A 261 -13.68 -10.35 20.70
C ASP A 261 -12.17 -10.59 20.62
N GLU A 262 -11.72 -11.65 21.30
CA GLU A 262 -10.31 -12.04 21.33
C GLU A 262 -9.83 -12.59 19.98
N ASP A 263 -10.74 -12.93 19.06
CA ASP A 263 -10.44 -13.60 17.80
C ASP A 263 -10.48 -12.66 16.58
N ILE A 264 -10.38 -11.35 16.83
CA ILE A 264 -10.15 -10.38 15.77
C ILE A 264 -8.70 -10.46 15.30
N ALA A 265 -8.44 -11.23 14.24
CA ALA A 265 -7.11 -11.46 13.65
C ALA A 265 -6.31 -10.16 13.41
N ILE A 266 -6.98 -9.09 13.01
CA ILE A 266 -6.37 -7.77 12.79
C ILE A 266 -5.77 -7.19 14.08
N VAL A 267 -6.51 -7.25 15.19
CA VAL A 267 -6.10 -6.70 16.49
C VAL A 267 -4.99 -7.56 17.07
N GLN A 268 -5.10 -8.88 16.93
CA GLN A 268 -4.04 -9.83 17.27
C GLN A 268 -2.73 -9.52 16.51
N LYS A 269 -2.81 -9.20 15.21
CA LYS A 269 -1.65 -8.81 14.40
C LYS A 269 -1.04 -7.50 14.86
N ALA A 270 -1.87 -6.49 15.13
CA ALA A 270 -1.45 -5.19 15.64
C ALA A 270 -0.72 -5.30 16.99
N LEU A 271 -1.25 -6.12 17.91
CA LEU A 271 -0.62 -6.43 19.19
C LEU A 271 0.70 -7.19 19.00
N GLY A 272 0.72 -8.23 18.17
CA GLY A 272 1.95 -8.98 17.86
C GLY A 272 3.07 -8.07 17.34
N LYS A 273 2.73 -7.13 16.45
CA LYS A 273 3.67 -6.11 15.94
C LYS A 273 4.18 -5.18 17.04
N LEU A 274 3.31 -4.70 17.92
CA LEU A 274 3.69 -3.83 19.04
C LEU A 274 4.62 -4.57 20.03
N MET A 275 4.30 -5.82 20.36
CA MET A 275 5.13 -6.66 21.24
C MET A 275 6.52 -6.93 20.64
N LEU A 276 6.61 -7.15 19.31
CA LEU A 276 7.90 -7.24 18.62
C LEU A 276 8.72 -5.94 18.71
N GLN A 277 8.07 -4.78 18.64
CA GLN A 277 8.74 -3.48 18.78
C GLN A 277 9.29 -3.29 20.21
N HIS A 278 8.56 -3.78 21.21
CA HIS A 278 8.98 -3.75 22.62
C HIS A 278 9.94 -4.89 23.02
N ASN A 279 10.32 -5.76 22.07
CA ASN A 279 11.13 -6.95 22.34
C ASN A 279 10.50 -7.90 23.39
N GLN A 280 9.17 -7.89 23.50
CA GLN A 280 8.39 -8.79 24.36
C GLN A 280 8.05 -10.07 23.58
N LEU A 281 9.08 -10.89 23.39
CA LEU A 281 9.06 -12.00 22.43
C LEU A 281 7.96 -13.04 22.73
N GLN A 282 7.73 -13.40 24.00
CA GLN A 282 6.72 -14.40 24.37
C GLN A 282 5.29 -13.94 24.06
N LEU A 283 5.00 -12.64 24.25
CA LEU A 283 3.68 -12.08 23.92
C LEU A 283 3.50 -11.93 22.41
N ALA A 284 4.56 -11.51 21.71
CA ALA A 284 4.56 -11.46 20.25
C ALA A 284 4.25 -12.83 19.64
N GLU A 285 4.87 -13.89 20.17
CA GLU A 285 4.61 -15.28 19.77
C GLU A 285 3.13 -15.64 19.92
N LYS A 286 2.58 -15.48 21.13
CA LYS A 286 1.18 -15.78 21.45
C LYS A 286 0.24 -15.13 20.45
N TYR A 287 0.41 -13.83 20.21
CA TYR A 287 -0.46 -13.08 19.33
C TYR A 287 -0.29 -13.48 17.86
N LEU A 288 0.95 -13.60 17.36
CA LEU A 288 1.20 -13.98 15.97
C LEU A 288 0.71 -15.40 15.64
N HIS A 289 0.88 -16.36 16.56
CA HIS A 289 0.30 -17.70 16.38
C HIS A 289 -1.22 -17.67 16.35
N ARG A 290 -1.87 -16.81 17.15
CA ARG A 290 -3.31 -16.63 17.09
C ARG A 290 -3.75 -16.08 15.73
N VAL A 291 -3.01 -15.11 15.16
CA VAL A 291 -3.30 -14.62 13.79
C VAL A 291 -3.17 -15.72 12.75
N VAL A 292 -2.10 -16.53 12.80
CA VAL A 292 -1.91 -17.62 11.83
C VAL A 292 -2.98 -18.71 11.98
N PHE A 293 -3.53 -18.92 13.18
CA PHE A 293 -4.67 -19.81 13.38
C PHE A 293 -5.96 -19.24 12.77
N LEU A 294 -6.25 -17.95 12.99
CA LEU A 294 -7.48 -17.29 12.55
C LEU A 294 -7.47 -16.96 11.04
N ALA A 295 -6.32 -16.57 10.52
CA ALA A 295 -6.09 -16.19 9.13
C ALA A 295 -4.77 -16.81 8.62
N PRO A 296 -4.76 -18.13 8.32
CA PRO A 296 -3.55 -18.84 7.87
C PRO A 296 -2.90 -18.23 6.63
N ASP A 297 -3.70 -17.60 5.78
CA ASP A 297 -3.27 -16.98 4.53
C ASP A 297 -2.86 -15.50 4.67
N ASP A 298 -2.86 -14.91 5.89
CA ASP A 298 -2.39 -13.54 6.10
C ASP A 298 -0.88 -13.46 5.85
N LEU A 299 -0.53 -12.91 4.68
CA LEU A 299 0.85 -12.80 4.20
C LEU A 299 1.71 -11.89 5.10
N GLU A 300 1.13 -10.87 5.73
CA GLU A 300 1.85 -9.99 6.64
C GLU A 300 2.07 -10.68 7.99
N ALA A 301 1.07 -11.37 8.52
CA ALA A 301 1.19 -12.15 9.76
C ALA A 301 2.26 -13.23 9.63
N ASN A 302 2.24 -13.99 8.52
CA ASN A 302 3.27 -14.98 8.22
C ASN A 302 4.67 -14.34 8.08
N PHE A 303 4.76 -13.14 7.49
CA PHE A 303 6.04 -12.41 7.40
C PHE A 303 6.57 -11.99 8.78
N LEU A 304 5.68 -11.49 9.65
CA LEU A 304 5.99 -11.14 11.03
C LEU A 304 6.39 -12.37 11.86
N LEU A 305 5.67 -13.49 11.71
CA LEU A 305 5.99 -14.77 12.36
C LEU A 305 7.37 -15.28 11.93
N SER A 306 7.68 -15.25 10.63
CA SER A 306 9.02 -15.60 10.15
C SER A 306 10.11 -14.69 10.74
N LYS A 307 9.83 -13.39 10.90
CA LYS A 307 10.79 -12.45 11.48
C LYS A 307 11.01 -12.76 12.96
N PHE A 308 9.94 -13.08 13.67
CA PHE A 308 9.96 -13.53 15.05
C PHE A 308 10.77 -14.82 15.21
N LEU A 309 10.47 -15.87 14.43
CA LEU A 309 11.20 -17.16 14.47
C LEU A 309 12.70 -16.97 14.21
N LYS A 310 13.06 -16.09 13.27
CA LYS A 310 14.46 -15.71 13.04
C LYS A 310 15.10 -15.07 14.27
N GLN A 311 14.39 -14.22 15.00
CA GLN A 311 14.90 -13.60 16.24
C GLN A 311 15.08 -14.62 17.37
N GLN A 312 14.26 -15.68 17.39
CA GLN A 312 14.39 -16.80 18.33
C GLN A 312 15.48 -17.81 17.94
N GLY A 313 16.06 -17.69 16.74
CA GLY A 313 17.03 -18.66 16.23
C GLY A 313 16.40 -19.89 15.57
N GLU A 314 15.07 -19.93 15.44
CA GLU A 314 14.34 -21.00 14.77
C GLU A 314 14.36 -20.83 13.25
N TYR A 315 15.53 -21.04 12.65
CA TYR A 315 15.75 -20.70 11.25
C TYR A 315 15.03 -21.61 10.26
N ALA A 316 14.88 -22.91 10.54
CA ALA A 316 14.25 -23.85 9.60
C ALA A 316 12.74 -23.59 9.40
N PRO A 317 11.93 -23.40 10.47
CA PRO A 317 10.56 -22.91 10.33
C PRO A 317 10.48 -21.56 9.62
N ALA A 318 11.35 -20.61 10.00
CA ALA A 318 11.38 -19.27 9.38
C ALA A 318 11.68 -19.32 7.87
N LEU A 319 12.58 -20.20 7.42
CA LEU A 319 12.92 -20.42 6.02
C LEU A 319 11.72 -20.97 5.23
N THR A 320 11.00 -21.93 5.82
CA THR A 320 9.84 -22.57 5.20
C THR A 320 8.73 -21.54 4.93
N ILE A 321 8.37 -20.77 5.96
CA ILE A 321 7.35 -19.72 5.86
C ILE A 321 7.79 -18.64 4.86
N THR A 322 9.04 -18.17 4.93
CA THR A 322 9.52 -17.13 4.00
C THR A 322 9.50 -17.60 2.56
N ARG A 323 9.85 -18.88 2.30
CA ARG A 323 9.83 -19.45 0.95
C ARG A 323 8.42 -19.47 0.37
N GLN A 324 7.42 -19.85 1.17
CA GLN A 324 6.01 -19.78 0.76
C GLN A 324 5.61 -18.34 0.44
N LEU A 325 5.95 -17.40 1.31
CA LEU A 325 5.69 -15.97 1.10
C LEU A 325 6.29 -15.41 -0.19
N MET A 326 7.50 -15.85 -0.58
CA MET A 326 8.11 -15.42 -1.85
C MET A 326 7.30 -15.87 -3.07
N ASN A 327 6.73 -17.08 -3.02
CA ASN A 327 5.89 -17.59 -4.11
C ASN A 327 4.59 -16.78 -4.24
N HIS A 328 4.01 -16.37 -3.11
CA HIS A 328 2.82 -15.51 -3.12
C HIS A 328 3.16 -14.07 -3.52
N GLN A 329 4.24 -13.48 -3.00
CA GLN A 329 4.61 -12.08 -3.23
C GLN A 329 5.99 -11.91 -3.86
N PRO A 330 6.20 -12.35 -5.12
CA PRO A 330 7.52 -12.33 -5.75
C PRO A 330 8.11 -10.92 -5.94
N ASN A 331 7.29 -9.87 -5.88
CA ASN A 331 7.73 -8.48 -6.01
C ASN A 331 8.04 -7.79 -4.67
N ASN A 332 7.81 -8.46 -3.53
CA ASN A 332 8.05 -7.89 -2.22
C ASN A 332 9.52 -8.02 -1.81
N VAL A 333 10.25 -6.92 -1.95
CA VAL A 333 11.69 -6.80 -1.63
C VAL A 333 12.00 -7.22 -0.19
N SER A 334 11.10 -6.94 0.76
CA SER A 334 11.33 -7.25 2.18
C SER A 334 11.35 -8.75 2.44
N ILE A 335 10.49 -9.52 1.75
CA ILE A 335 10.42 -10.98 1.88
C ILE A 335 11.71 -11.61 1.34
N TRP A 336 12.16 -11.21 0.15
CA TRP A 336 13.43 -11.68 -0.42
C TRP A 336 14.62 -11.39 0.49
N PHE A 337 14.68 -10.19 1.06
CA PHE A 337 15.77 -9.83 1.97
C PHE A 337 15.74 -10.67 3.25
N GLN A 338 14.55 -10.95 3.79
CA GLN A 338 14.40 -11.83 4.94
C GLN A 338 14.86 -13.26 4.63
N TYR A 339 14.52 -13.78 3.44
CA TYR A 339 14.96 -15.11 3.01
C TYR A 339 16.48 -15.18 2.88
N LEU A 340 17.09 -14.20 2.21
CA LEU A 340 18.54 -14.12 2.04
C LEU A 340 19.28 -14.00 3.38
N GLN A 341 18.74 -13.24 4.34
CA GLN A 341 19.29 -13.20 5.69
C GLN A 341 19.24 -14.56 6.38
N LEU A 342 18.13 -15.28 6.24
CA LEU A 342 17.97 -16.61 6.82
C LEU A 342 18.97 -17.61 6.22
N LEU A 343 19.16 -17.60 4.90
CA LEU A 343 20.14 -18.47 4.22
C LEU A 343 21.57 -18.25 4.73
N VAL A 344 21.93 -16.99 5.01
CA VAL A 344 23.25 -16.66 5.59
C VAL A 344 23.37 -17.20 7.01
N LEU A 345 22.33 -17.06 7.83
CA LEU A 345 22.33 -17.56 9.21
C LEU A 345 22.41 -19.09 9.25
N THR A 346 21.81 -19.78 8.27
CA THR A 346 21.85 -21.24 8.15
C THR A 346 23.02 -21.77 7.30
N GLN A 347 23.89 -20.88 6.80
CA GLN A 347 25.06 -21.23 5.97
C GLN A 347 24.73 -22.06 4.73
N GLU A 348 23.58 -21.78 4.10
CA GLU A 348 23.15 -22.45 2.88
C GLU A 348 23.98 -22.01 1.67
N SER A 349 24.34 -22.95 0.80
CA SER A 349 25.25 -22.70 -0.33
C SER A 349 24.56 -22.10 -1.57
N ASN A 350 23.23 -22.05 -1.61
CA ASN A 350 22.43 -21.67 -2.79
C ASN A 350 22.14 -20.16 -2.92
N ILE A 351 22.81 -19.30 -2.14
CA ILE A 351 22.55 -17.84 -2.10
C ILE A 351 22.65 -17.21 -3.49
N GLU A 352 23.65 -17.58 -4.31
CA GLU A 352 23.80 -17.03 -5.66
C GLU A 352 22.64 -17.40 -6.60
N GLN A 353 22.12 -18.63 -6.50
CA GLN A 353 20.98 -19.07 -7.29
C GLN A 353 19.73 -18.26 -6.92
N VAL A 354 19.50 -18.04 -5.63
CA VAL A 354 18.38 -17.27 -5.10
C VAL A 354 18.45 -15.80 -5.52
N LEU A 355 19.64 -15.19 -5.46
CA LEU A 355 19.85 -13.82 -5.95
C LEU A 355 19.56 -13.71 -7.45
N ASN A 356 20.05 -14.67 -8.25
CA ASN A 356 19.77 -14.71 -9.69
C ASN A 356 18.28 -14.89 -9.98
N GLN A 357 17.58 -15.73 -9.20
CA GLN A 357 16.14 -15.90 -9.29
C GLN A 357 15.41 -14.60 -8.97
N TRP A 358 15.80 -13.91 -7.89
CA TRP A 358 15.19 -12.64 -7.50
C TRP A 358 15.31 -11.60 -8.63
N LEU A 359 16.52 -11.44 -9.17
CA LEU A 359 16.79 -10.50 -10.27
C LEU A 359 15.98 -10.84 -11.53
N LYS A 360 15.86 -12.13 -11.88
CA LYS A 360 15.04 -12.61 -13.01
C LYS A 360 13.54 -12.36 -12.81
N MET A 361 13.05 -12.51 -11.57
CA MET A 361 11.64 -12.30 -11.22
C MET A 361 11.28 -10.82 -11.15
N THR A 362 12.27 -9.94 -10.92
CA THR A 362 12.04 -8.49 -10.77
C THR A 362 12.93 -7.63 -11.71
N PRO A 363 12.89 -7.83 -13.03
CA PRO A 363 13.84 -7.22 -13.98
C PRO A 363 13.75 -5.69 -14.03
N ASP A 364 12.60 -5.10 -13.71
CA ASP A 364 12.39 -3.65 -13.74
C ASP A 364 12.38 -2.99 -12.34
N ASN A 365 12.58 -3.78 -11.28
CA ASN A 365 12.48 -3.27 -9.91
C ASN A 365 13.85 -2.75 -9.43
N LEU A 366 14.17 -1.49 -9.71
CA LEU A 366 15.42 -0.85 -9.29
C LEU A 366 15.67 -0.95 -7.77
N LYS A 367 14.61 -0.93 -6.96
CA LYS A 367 14.70 -1.08 -5.51
C LYS A 367 15.10 -2.51 -5.11
N ALA A 368 14.61 -3.53 -5.81
CA ALA A 368 15.05 -4.91 -5.63
C ALA A 368 16.53 -5.06 -6.00
N HIS A 369 16.93 -4.55 -7.16
CA HIS A 369 18.33 -4.57 -7.62
C HIS A 369 19.28 -3.88 -6.64
N LEU A 370 18.92 -2.69 -6.14
CA LEU A 370 19.74 -1.98 -5.15
C LEU A 370 19.89 -2.79 -3.85
N ASN A 371 18.80 -3.36 -3.34
CA ASN A 371 18.87 -4.13 -2.09
C ASN A 371 19.62 -5.46 -2.28
N CYS A 372 19.51 -6.09 -3.44
CA CYS A 372 20.34 -7.22 -3.85
C CYS A 372 21.83 -6.84 -3.83
N ALA A 373 22.19 -5.70 -4.42
CA ALA A 373 23.57 -5.22 -4.42
C ALA A 373 24.10 -4.90 -3.02
N LYS A 374 23.30 -4.27 -2.15
CA LYS A 374 23.64 -4.03 -0.74
C LYS A 374 23.85 -5.33 0.03
N PHE A 375 22.99 -6.32 -0.21
CA PHE A 375 23.13 -7.63 0.41
C PHE A 375 24.46 -8.27 0.00
N LEU A 376 24.75 -8.35 -1.30
CA LEU A 376 26.00 -8.89 -1.84
C LEU A 376 27.24 -8.21 -1.23
N ALA A 377 27.20 -6.89 -1.13
CA ALA A 377 28.34 -6.16 -0.59
C ALA A 377 28.55 -6.33 0.91
N LYS A 378 27.47 -6.55 1.69
CA LYS A 378 27.57 -6.88 3.11
C LYS A 378 28.18 -8.27 3.34
N GLN A 379 28.00 -9.19 2.39
CA GLN A 379 28.54 -10.55 2.42
C GLN A 379 29.91 -10.66 1.72
N GLU A 380 30.64 -9.54 1.57
CA GLU A 380 31.97 -9.47 0.96
C GLU A 380 32.09 -9.92 -0.51
N TYR A 381 30.98 -10.19 -1.20
CA TYR A 381 30.92 -10.40 -2.65
C TYR A 381 31.04 -9.08 -3.43
N THR A 382 32.18 -8.41 -3.27
CA THR A 382 32.41 -7.03 -3.71
C THR A 382 32.42 -6.86 -5.23
N VAL A 383 32.87 -7.86 -5.99
CA VAL A 383 32.98 -7.81 -7.46
C VAL A 383 31.60 -7.92 -8.13
N THR A 384 30.82 -8.94 -7.78
CA THR A 384 29.46 -9.14 -8.30
C THR A 384 28.51 -8.03 -7.87
N SER A 385 28.63 -7.54 -6.63
CA SER A 385 27.92 -6.35 -6.17
C SER A 385 28.24 -5.12 -7.05
N SER A 386 29.52 -4.90 -7.36
CA SER A 386 29.94 -3.77 -8.20
C SER A 386 29.38 -3.86 -9.62
N GLN A 387 29.43 -5.04 -10.25
CA GLN A 387 28.87 -5.26 -11.59
C GLN A 387 27.36 -5.04 -11.64
N LEU A 388 26.63 -5.49 -10.61
CA LEU A 388 25.19 -5.27 -10.50
C LEU A 388 24.87 -3.79 -10.33
N LEU A 389 25.64 -3.07 -9.50
CA LEU A 389 25.50 -1.63 -9.29
C LEU A 389 25.79 -0.84 -10.58
N ASP A 390 26.80 -1.24 -11.35
CA ASP A 390 27.11 -0.63 -12.65
C ASP A 390 25.96 -0.82 -13.64
N LYS A 391 25.33 -2.01 -13.69
CA LYS A 391 24.11 -2.25 -14.48
C LYS A 391 22.95 -1.38 -14.04
N ILE A 392 22.71 -1.25 -12.73
CA ILE A 392 21.66 -0.39 -12.18
C ILE A 392 21.89 1.05 -12.66
N ILE A 393 23.11 1.58 -12.53
CA ILE A 393 23.48 2.94 -12.95
C ILE A 393 23.21 3.17 -14.44
N GLN A 394 23.52 2.19 -15.30
CA GLN A 394 23.23 2.27 -16.73
C GLN A 394 21.73 2.34 -17.04
N GLN A 395 20.90 1.77 -16.17
CA GLN A 395 19.44 1.73 -16.31
C GLN A 395 18.71 2.84 -15.54
N LEU A 396 19.39 3.63 -14.71
CA LEU A 396 18.75 4.67 -13.92
C LEU A 396 18.14 5.75 -14.83
N PRO A 397 16.81 5.98 -14.77
CA PRO A 397 16.22 7.16 -15.36
C PRO A 397 16.82 8.40 -14.70
N THR A 398 17.00 9.49 -15.45
CA THR A 398 17.60 10.77 -14.99
C THR A 398 16.74 11.54 -13.97
N HIS A 399 15.87 10.88 -13.20
CA HIS A 399 14.91 11.46 -12.26
C HIS A 399 15.32 11.23 -10.78
N SER A 400 14.63 11.91 -9.86
CA SER A 400 14.85 11.96 -8.41
C SER A 400 15.09 10.60 -7.71
N ASP A 401 14.40 9.54 -8.12
CA ASP A 401 14.57 8.20 -7.55
C ASP A 401 15.96 7.63 -7.83
N GLY A 402 16.47 7.80 -9.06
CA GLY A 402 17.82 7.35 -9.41
C GLY A 402 18.91 8.10 -8.65
N LEU A 403 18.69 9.37 -8.35
CA LEU A 403 19.59 10.18 -7.52
C LEU A 403 19.60 9.71 -6.05
N SER A 404 18.44 9.36 -5.48
CA SER A 404 18.39 8.81 -4.10
C SER A 404 19.08 7.45 -4.00
N ILE A 405 18.87 6.59 -5.00
CA ILE A 405 19.51 5.27 -5.12
C ILE A 405 21.04 5.43 -5.28
N LEU A 406 21.48 6.40 -6.09
CA LEU A 406 22.90 6.74 -6.27
C LEU A 406 23.53 7.32 -4.99
N GLN A 407 22.83 8.19 -4.27
CA GLN A 407 23.31 8.75 -3.00
C GLN A 407 23.48 7.67 -1.93
N GLU A 408 22.53 6.73 -1.86
CA GLU A 408 22.60 5.62 -0.92
C GLU A 408 23.74 4.65 -1.27
N PHE A 409 23.97 4.40 -2.56
CA PHE A 409 25.12 3.64 -3.07
C PHE A 409 26.47 4.29 -2.69
N LEU A 410 26.62 5.60 -2.88
CA LEU A 410 27.87 6.31 -2.60
C LEU A 410 28.18 6.39 -1.09
N ARG A 411 27.14 6.45 -0.24
CA ARG A 411 27.30 6.26 1.21
C ARG A 411 27.83 4.88 1.55
N PHE A 412 27.30 3.85 0.88
CA PHE A 412 27.69 2.47 1.12
C PHE A 412 29.16 2.19 0.71
N ARG A 413 29.67 2.82 -0.36
CA ARG A 413 31.08 2.70 -0.78
C ARG A 413 32.10 3.53 0.03
N GLN A 414 31.69 4.19 1.12
CA GLN A 414 32.55 5.03 1.98
C GLN A 414 33.41 6.07 1.22
N LEU A 415 32.86 6.73 0.19
CA LEU A 415 33.58 7.84 -0.44
C LEU A 415 33.68 9.07 0.50
N PRO A 416 34.73 9.89 0.38
CA PRO A 416 34.93 11.05 1.25
C PRO A 416 33.70 11.97 1.29
N LYS A 417 33.29 12.38 2.50
CA LYS A 417 32.18 13.31 2.78
C LYS A 417 32.02 14.49 1.78
N PRO A 418 33.10 15.15 1.29
CA PRO A 418 32.94 16.26 0.34
C PRO A 418 32.20 15.89 -0.96
N LEU A 419 32.41 14.70 -1.55
CA LEU A 419 31.73 14.32 -2.80
C LEU A 419 30.21 14.15 -2.63
N SER A 420 29.77 13.70 -1.46
CA SER A 420 28.34 13.51 -1.17
C SER A 420 27.54 14.82 -1.22
N LYS A 421 28.18 15.95 -0.89
CA LYS A 421 27.58 17.29 -0.84
C LYS A 421 27.27 17.85 -2.23
N PHE A 422 28.00 17.43 -3.26
CA PHE A 422 27.87 17.96 -4.62
C PHE A 422 26.81 17.23 -5.46
N LEU A 423 26.29 16.09 -5.00
CA LEU A 423 25.30 15.26 -5.70
C LEU A 423 23.87 15.80 -5.60
N SER A 424 23.62 16.80 -4.75
CA SER A 424 22.37 17.56 -4.74
C SER A 424 22.21 18.43 -6.00
N ARG A 425 23.27 18.54 -6.83
CA ARG A 425 23.28 19.32 -8.07
C ARG A 425 23.29 18.40 -9.29
N PRO A 426 22.21 18.37 -10.11
CA PRO A 426 22.05 17.42 -11.23
C PRO A 426 23.21 17.43 -12.24
N LYS A 427 23.80 18.61 -12.49
CA LYS A 427 24.93 18.77 -13.43
C LYS A 427 26.22 18.12 -12.91
N ILE A 428 26.47 18.18 -11.61
CA ILE A 428 27.68 17.59 -11.00
C ILE A 428 27.53 16.08 -10.87
N ALA A 429 26.31 15.59 -10.56
CA ALA A 429 26.01 14.17 -10.58
C ALA A 429 26.30 13.53 -11.96
N LYS A 430 25.96 14.20 -13.07
CA LYS A 430 26.30 13.75 -14.43
C LYS A 430 27.82 13.65 -14.68
N ILE A 431 28.60 14.60 -14.17
CA ILE A 431 30.07 14.62 -14.32
C ILE A 431 30.69 13.48 -13.49
N ILE A 432 30.23 13.29 -12.25
CA ILE A 432 30.66 12.19 -11.38
C ILE A 432 30.29 10.83 -12.01
N LEU A 433 29.09 10.70 -12.58
CA LEU A 433 28.65 9.50 -13.32
C LEU A 433 29.56 9.22 -14.52
N HIS A 434 29.95 10.24 -15.29
CA HIS A 434 30.89 10.09 -16.40
C HIS A 434 32.29 9.68 -15.92
N PHE A 435 32.75 10.25 -14.81
CA PHE A 435 34.03 9.91 -14.19
C PHE A 435 34.07 8.46 -13.69
N PHE A 436 33.00 7.97 -13.06
CA PHE A 436 32.93 6.57 -12.64
C PHE A 436 32.78 5.60 -13.82
N LYS A 437 32.10 6.00 -14.90
CA LYS A 437 32.05 5.25 -16.17
C LYS A 437 33.45 5.13 -16.79
N PHE A 438 34.29 6.15 -16.63
CA PHE A 438 35.68 6.14 -17.07
C PHE A 438 36.56 5.24 -16.18
N VAL A 439 36.47 5.36 -14.86
CA VAL A 439 37.29 4.57 -13.91
C VAL A 439 36.95 3.07 -13.91
N SER A 440 35.68 2.69 -14.11
CA SER A 440 35.25 1.29 -14.17
C SER A 440 35.68 0.56 -15.46
N SER A 441 36.02 1.30 -16.51
CA SER A 441 36.46 0.74 -17.80
C SER A 441 37.96 0.43 -17.86
N HIS A 442 38.72 0.74 -16.81
CA HIS A 442 40.18 0.58 -16.79
C HIS A 442 40.64 -0.07 -15.48
N ASP A 443 41.00 -1.36 -15.56
CA ASP A 443 41.56 -2.16 -14.44
C ASP A 443 42.82 -1.53 -13.81
N TYR A 444 43.50 -0.67 -14.55
CA TYR A 444 44.76 -0.02 -14.15
C TYR A 444 44.62 0.98 -12.99
N VAL A 445 43.44 1.60 -12.79
CA VAL A 445 43.25 2.64 -11.74
C VAL A 445 42.94 2.00 -10.37
N ARG A 446 42.40 0.78 -10.36
CA ARG A 446 41.92 0.07 -9.17
C ARG A 446 43.06 -0.32 -8.21
N SER A 447 44.26 -0.60 -8.71
CA SER A 447 45.42 -1.02 -7.91
C SER A 447 46.17 0.16 -7.26
N LYS A 448 46.07 1.37 -7.82
CA LYS A 448 46.78 2.56 -7.32
C LYS A 448 46.02 3.34 -6.25
N MET A 449 44.68 3.36 -6.29
CA MET A 449 43.87 4.11 -5.31
C MET A 449 43.68 3.42 -3.96
N LEU A 450 44.05 2.14 -3.79
CA LEU A 450 44.04 1.47 -2.49
C LEU A 450 45.33 1.68 -1.68
N LYS A 451 46.33 2.38 -2.24
CA LYS A 451 47.63 2.66 -1.60
C LYS A 451 47.94 4.15 -1.42
N SER A 452 46.99 5.05 -1.67
CA SER A 452 47.10 6.50 -1.43
C SER A 452 45.83 7.00 -0.78
#